data_AF-A0A7C5F3X9-F1
#
_entry.id   AF-A0A7C5F3X9-F1
#
_cell.length_a   1.000
_cell.length_b   1.000
_cell.length_c   1.000
_cell.angle_alpha   90.00
_cell.angle_beta   90.00
_cell.angle_gamma   90.00
#
_symmetry.space_group_name_H-M   'P 1'
#
loop_
_entity.id
_entity.type
_entity.pdbx_description
1 polymer ?
#
loop_
_entity_poly.entity_id
_entity_poly.type
_entity_poly.pdbx_seq_one_letter_code
_entity_poly.pdbx_strand_id
1 'polypeptide(L)'
;MADESYPKIAEQGETLLIRYKRISAMYKTILDLASKILYELETGGSEKLIAALLEEKSRVADKIKKVTEGVNLHPVFPGEIVNSNTIREAKEILSDIKIMLGELYEREEKIVLFLKKRRPKAT
;
A
#
# COMPACT_ATOMS: atom_id res chain seq x y z
N MET A 1 18.80 31.41 38.13
CA MET A 1 17.89 30.31 37.75
C MET A 1 17.94 30.23 36.24
N ALA A 2 18.55 29.18 35.70
CA ALA A 2 18.63 28.97 34.26
C ALA A 2 17.49 28.04 33.88
N ASP A 3 16.61 28.51 32.99
CA ASP A 3 15.62 27.68 32.31
C ASP A 3 16.37 26.60 31.51
N GLU A 4 16.40 25.39 32.04
CA GLU A 4 16.78 24.19 31.31
C GLU A 4 15.72 23.94 30.24
N SER A 5 15.98 24.52 29.07
CA SER A 5 15.22 24.28 27.86
C SER A 5 15.57 22.87 27.39
N TYR A 6 14.73 21.90 27.77
CA TYR A 6 14.75 20.58 27.14
C TYR A 6 14.65 20.76 25.63
N PRO A 7 15.58 20.21 24.82
CA PRO A 7 15.38 20.18 23.39
C PRO A 7 14.10 19.39 23.15
N LYS A 8 13.12 20.08 22.55
CA LYS A 8 11.88 19.48 22.05
C LYS A 8 12.26 18.19 21.34
N ILE A 9 11.63 17.09 21.77
CA ILE A 9 11.53 15.82 21.04
C ILE A 9 10.70 16.10 19.78
N ALA A 10 11.20 16.96 18.91
CA ALA A 10 10.66 17.27 17.62
C ALA A 10 11.56 16.53 16.63
N GLU A 11 10.95 15.60 15.90
CA GLU A 11 11.54 14.90 14.74
C GLU A 11 12.44 13.69 15.06
N GLN A 12 11.97 12.75 15.90
CA GLN A 12 12.36 11.36 15.67
C GLN A 12 11.70 10.92 14.36
N GLY A 13 12.46 10.96 13.27
CA GLY A 13 11.99 10.48 11.98
C GLY A 13 11.63 8.99 12.02
N GLU A 14 10.76 8.59 11.09
CA GLU A 14 10.15 7.26 11.09
C GLU A 14 11.18 6.14 10.93
N THR A 15 11.20 5.18 11.86
CA THR A 15 12.12 4.03 11.79
C THR A 15 11.83 3.16 10.57
N LEU A 16 12.86 2.48 10.08
CA LEU A 16 12.80 1.62 8.90
C LEU A 16 11.65 0.60 8.97
N LEU A 17 11.44 -0.02 10.13
CA LEU A 17 10.38 -1.02 10.32
C LEU A 17 8.98 -0.42 10.24
N ILE A 18 8.78 0.77 10.80
CA ILE A 18 7.47 1.46 10.75
C ILE A 18 7.14 1.82 9.29
N ARG A 19 8.14 2.25 8.51
CA ARG A 19 7.98 2.50 7.06
C ARG A 19 7.52 1.25 6.32
N TYR A 20 8.17 0.10 6.55
CA TYR A 20 7.76 -1.16 5.93
C TYR A 20 6.34 -1.60 6.34
N LYS A 21 6.00 -1.48 7.63
CA LYS A 21 4.65 -1.80 8.12
C LYS A 21 3.59 -0.91 7.48
N ARG A 22 3.87 0.38 7.31
CA ARG A 22 2.98 1.32 6.61
C ARG A 22 2.77 0.91 5.15
N ILE A 23 3.86 0.62 4.43
CA ILE A 23 3.77 0.18 3.03
C ILE A 23 2.95 -1.11 2.91
N SER A 24 3.19 -2.08 3.78
CA SER A 24 2.44 -3.34 3.83
C SER A 24 0.93 -3.11 4.06
N ALA A 25 0.56 -2.24 5.01
CA ALA A 25 -0.83 -1.89 5.25
C ALA A 25 -1.50 -1.21 4.03
N MET A 26 -0.75 -0.40 3.28
CA MET A 26 -1.26 0.22 2.05
C MET A 26 -1.48 -0.82 0.94
N TYR A 27 -0.58 -1.80 0.79
CA TYR A 27 -0.78 -2.93 -0.12
C TYR A 27 -1.96 -3.83 0.31
N LYS A 28 -2.19 -4.02 1.61
CA LYS A 28 -3.40 -4.71 2.06
C LYS A 28 -4.67 -3.93 1.68
N THR A 29 -4.64 -2.61 1.85
CA THR A 29 -5.78 -1.75 1.48
C THR A 29 -6.09 -1.82 -0.02
N ILE A 30 -5.07 -1.79 -0.89
CA ILE A 30 -5.30 -1.87 -2.34
C ILE A 30 -5.88 -3.24 -2.74
N LEU A 31 -5.46 -4.31 -2.08
CA LEU A 31 -5.96 -5.66 -2.28
C LEU A 31 -7.43 -5.82 -1.85
N ASP A 32 -7.78 -5.24 -0.70
CA ASP A 32 -9.15 -5.22 -0.20
C ASP A 32 -10.06 -4.44 -1.14
N LEU A 33 -9.60 -3.30 -1.67
CA LEU A 33 -10.34 -2.53 -2.67
C LEU A 33 -10.54 -3.32 -3.96
N ALA A 34 -9.51 -4.01 -4.46
CA ALA A 34 -9.64 -4.88 -5.63
C ALA A 34 -10.67 -6.00 -5.40
N SER A 35 -10.67 -6.59 -4.20
CA SER A 35 -11.64 -7.63 -3.82
C SER A 35 -13.08 -7.09 -3.76
N LYS A 36 -13.28 -5.89 -3.23
CA LYS A 36 -14.59 -5.21 -3.23
C LYS A 36 -15.06 -4.90 -4.65
N ILE A 37 -14.18 -4.40 -5.52
CA ILE A 37 -14.52 -4.13 -6.93
C ILE A 37 -14.97 -5.41 -7.63
N LEU A 38 -14.25 -6.53 -7.44
CA LEU A 38 -14.65 -7.83 -7.98
C LEU A 38 -16.03 -8.27 -7.47
N TYR A 39 -16.26 -8.18 -6.17
CA TYR A 39 -17.55 -8.53 -5.58
C TYR A 39 -18.70 -7.72 -6.18
N GLU A 40 -18.55 -6.39 -6.31
CA GLU A 40 -19.56 -5.53 -6.93
C GLU A 40 -19.76 -5.87 -8.42
N LEU A 41 -18.70 -6.21 -9.15
CA LEU A 41 -18.81 -6.62 -10.56
C LEU A 41 -19.57 -7.94 -10.72
N GLU A 42 -19.31 -8.92 -9.85
CA GLU A 42 -19.91 -10.25 -9.85
C GLU A 42 -21.40 -10.22 -9.44
N THR A 43 -21.75 -9.37 -8.48
CA THR A 43 -23.11 -9.31 -7.92
C THR A 43 -24.03 -8.33 -8.64
N GLY A 44 -23.55 -7.66 -9.70
CA GLY A 44 -24.36 -6.66 -10.41
C GLY A 44 -24.48 -5.33 -9.66
N GLY A 45 -23.50 -5.02 -8.82
CA GLY A 45 -23.40 -3.79 -8.04
C GLY A 45 -23.39 -2.51 -8.88
N SER A 46 -23.59 -1.39 -8.18
CA SER A 46 -23.76 -0.07 -8.78
C SER A 46 -22.51 0.39 -9.53
N GLU A 47 -22.66 0.81 -10.79
CA GLU A 47 -21.54 1.37 -11.58
C GLU A 47 -20.91 2.59 -10.91
N LYS A 48 -21.72 3.41 -10.22
CA LYS A 48 -21.23 4.56 -9.45
C LYS A 48 -20.33 4.13 -8.28
N LEU A 49 -20.69 3.03 -7.61
CA LEU A 49 -19.88 2.47 -6.53
C LEU A 49 -18.59 1.86 -7.07
N ILE A 50 -18.67 1.08 -8.16
CA ILE A 50 -17.50 0.50 -8.83
C ILE A 50 -16.52 1.60 -9.26
N ALA A 51 -17.01 2.69 -9.84
CA ALA A 51 -16.19 3.84 -10.24
C ALA A 51 -15.51 4.50 -9.04
N ALA A 52 -16.23 4.74 -7.95
CA ALA A 52 -15.68 5.30 -6.72
C ALA A 52 -14.59 4.40 -6.09
N LEU A 53 -14.80 3.08 -6.12
CA LEU A 53 -13.82 2.11 -5.63
C LEU A 53 -12.55 2.08 -6.50
N LEU A 54 -12.68 2.20 -7.83
CA LEU A 54 -11.56 2.28 -8.76
C LEU A 54 -10.73 3.57 -8.57
N GLU A 55 -11.41 4.70 -8.34
CA GLU A 55 -10.76 5.98 -8.04
C GLU A 55 -9.98 5.90 -6.72
N GLU A 56 -10.61 5.38 -5.67
CA GLU A 56 -9.95 5.21 -4.37
C GLU A 56 -8.75 4.24 -4.47
N LYS A 57 -8.89 3.14 -5.21
CA LYS A 57 -7.79 2.21 -5.49
C LYS A 57 -6.61 2.91 -6.18
N SER A 58 -6.90 3.75 -7.16
CA SER A 58 -5.88 4.53 -7.89
C SER A 58 -5.19 5.54 -6.97
N ARG A 59 -5.95 6.23 -6.11
CA ARG A 59 -5.42 7.15 -5.11
C ARG A 59 -4.48 6.46 -4.11
N VAL A 60 -4.83 5.25 -3.66
CA VAL A 60 -3.96 4.45 -2.79
C VAL A 60 -2.71 4.00 -3.53
N ALA A 61 -2.81 3.56 -4.78
CA ALA A 61 -1.66 3.20 -5.61
C ALA A 61 -0.68 4.36 -5.78
N ASP A 62 -1.18 5.57 -6.02
CA ASP A 62 -0.34 6.77 -6.12
C ASP A 62 0.37 7.09 -4.81
N LYS A 63 -0.30 6.90 -3.67
CA LYS A 63 0.35 7.04 -2.35
C LYS A 63 1.43 5.99 -2.16
N ILE A 64 1.19 4.73 -2.54
CA ILE A 64 2.21 3.67 -2.46
C ILE A 64 3.40 4.11 -3.30
N LYS A 65 3.19 4.47 -4.57
CA LYS A 65 4.25 4.94 -5.47
C LYS A 65 5.07 6.05 -4.83
N LYS A 66 4.44 7.13 -4.36
CA LYS A 66 5.13 8.26 -3.69
C LYS A 66 5.90 7.87 -2.44
N VAL A 67 5.36 6.95 -1.63
CA VAL A 67 6.04 6.48 -0.40
C VAL A 67 7.18 5.54 -0.73
N THR A 68 7.05 4.73 -1.79
CA THR A 68 8.06 3.76 -2.23
C THR A 68 9.18 4.36 -3.09
N GLU A 69 8.91 5.43 -3.83
CA GLU A 69 9.87 6.25 -4.56
C GLU A 69 10.78 6.97 -3.55
N GLY A 70 11.84 6.28 -3.11
CA GLY A 70 12.77 6.80 -2.10
C GLY A 70 12.85 5.99 -0.81
N VAL A 71 12.23 4.79 -0.75
CA VAL A 71 12.51 3.85 0.35
C VAL A 71 13.94 3.37 0.21
N ASN A 72 14.85 4.05 0.90
CA ASN A 72 16.19 3.58 1.11
C ASN A 72 16.12 2.31 1.98
N LEU A 73 16.67 1.21 1.46
CA LEU A 73 16.85 -0.06 2.18
C LEU A 73 17.87 0.05 3.33
N HIS A 74 18.48 1.23 3.49
CA HIS A 74 19.46 1.54 4.50
C HIS A 74 18.85 2.42 5.60
N PRO A 75 19.35 2.32 6.84
CA PRO A 75 19.00 3.24 7.91
C PRO A 75 19.13 4.69 7.43
N VAL A 76 18.11 5.51 7.71
CA VAL A 76 18.01 6.88 7.18
C VAL A 76 18.60 7.90 8.16
N PHE A 77 18.72 7.52 9.43
CA PHE A 77 19.26 8.39 10.47
C PHE A 77 20.65 7.93 10.90
N PRO A 78 21.62 8.84 11.05
CA PRO A 78 22.87 8.56 11.75
C PRO A 78 22.54 8.04 13.15
N GLY A 79 22.90 6.79 13.45
CA GLY A 79 22.60 6.14 14.73
C GLY A 79 21.35 5.24 14.76
N GLU A 80 20.65 5.04 13.64
CA GLU A 80 19.61 4.01 13.56
C GLU A 80 20.26 2.61 13.61
N ILE A 81 20.31 2.02 14.82
CA ILE A 81 20.85 0.69 15.06
C ILE A 81 19.87 -0.34 14.48
N VAL A 82 20.18 -0.81 13.26
CA VAL A 82 19.44 -1.91 12.62
C VAL A 82 20.02 -3.23 13.13
N ASN A 83 19.29 -3.91 14.02
CA ASN A 83 19.68 -5.24 14.50
C ASN A 83 19.17 -6.35 13.56
N SER A 84 19.71 -7.56 13.71
CA SER A 84 19.35 -8.72 12.88
C SER A 84 17.85 -9.06 12.92
N ASN A 85 17.15 -8.78 14.03
CA ASN A 85 15.71 -9.01 14.14
C ASN A 85 14.91 -8.03 13.27
N THR A 86 15.29 -6.74 13.27
CA THR A 86 14.67 -5.72 12.41
C THR A 86 14.87 -6.05 10.92
N ILE A 87 16.05 -6.54 10.54
CA ILE A 87 16.31 -6.98 9.15
C ILE A 87 15.43 -8.18 8.79
N ARG A 88 15.32 -9.16 9.69
CA ARG A 88 14.48 -10.34 9.47
C ARG A 88 13.01 -9.96 9.29
N GLU A 89 12.48 -9.14 10.19
CA GLU A 89 11.08 -8.68 10.11
C GLU A 89 10.82 -7.84 8.85
N ALA A 90 11.76 -6.98 8.46
CA ALA A 90 11.66 -6.24 7.20
C ALA A 90 11.63 -7.17 5.97
N LYS A 91 12.43 -8.25 5.96
CA LYS A 91 12.41 -9.26 4.89
C LYS A 91 11.09 -10.03 4.85
N GLU A 92 10.53 -10.38 6.00
CA GLU A 92 9.22 -11.03 6.12
C GLU A 92 8.13 -10.11 5.51
N ILE A 93 8.09 -8.83 5.92
CA ILE A 93 7.14 -7.86 5.37
C ILE A 93 7.28 -7.69 3.85
N LEU A 94 8.52 -7.63 3.33
CA LEU A 94 8.75 -7.55 1.89
C LEU A 94 8.29 -8.80 1.15
N SER A 95 8.42 -9.98 1.76
CA SER A 95 7.90 -11.23 1.22
C SER A 95 6.38 -11.20 1.13
N ASP A 96 5.70 -10.75 2.19
CA ASP A 96 4.24 -10.62 2.22
C ASP A 96 3.75 -9.64 1.14
N ILE A 97 4.45 -8.52 0.96
CA ILE A 97 4.14 -7.55 -0.12
C ILE A 97 4.24 -8.21 -1.49
N LYS A 98 5.25 -9.04 -1.74
CA LYS A 98 5.37 -9.76 -3.03
C LYS A 98 4.21 -10.72 -3.27
N ILE A 99 3.75 -11.42 -2.23
CA ILE A 99 2.58 -12.29 -2.31
C ILE A 99 1.34 -11.45 -2.64
N MET A 100 1.11 -10.37 -1.90
CA MET A 100 -0.03 -9.45 -2.13
C MET A 100 -0.02 -8.86 -3.55
N LEU A 101 1.15 -8.52 -4.10
CA LEU A 101 1.29 -8.04 -5.48
C LEU A 101 0.88 -9.09 -6.50
N GLY A 102 1.27 -10.35 -6.31
CA GLY A 102 0.85 -11.45 -7.16
C GLY A 102 -0.66 -11.61 -7.17
N GLU A 103 -1.28 -11.64 -5.98
CA GLU A 103 -2.73 -11.77 -5.92
C GLU A 103 -3.48 -10.51 -6.42
N LEU A 104 -2.89 -9.32 -6.29
CA LEU A 104 -3.46 -8.09 -6.83
C LEU A 104 -3.52 -8.17 -8.36
N TYR A 105 -2.43 -8.63 -8.99
CA TYR A 105 -2.36 -8.79 -10.45
C TYR A 105 -3.45 -9.75 -10.95
N GLU A 106 -3.62 -10.91 -10.31
CA GLU A 106 -4.69 -11.85 -10.65
C GLU A 106 -6.10 -11.24 -10.53
N ARG A 107 -6.34 -10.46 -9.47
CA ARG A 107 -7.63 -9.77 -9.27
C ARG A 107 -7.86 -8.70 -10.33
N GLU A 108 -6.83 -7.94 -10.69
CA GLU A 108 -6.92 -6.91 -11.74
C GLU A 108 -7.23 -7.51 -13.11
N GLU A 109 -6.62 -8.64 -13.47
CA GLU A 109 -6.95 -9.34 -14.71
C GLU A 109 -8.43 -9.73 -14.75
N LYS A 110 -8.98 -10.25 -13.64
CA LYS A 110 -10.41 -10.56 -13.55
C LYS A 110 -11.29 -9.32 -13.67
N ILE A 111 -10.96 -8.22 -13.01
CA ILE A 111 -11.69 -6.94 -13.12
C ILE A 111 -11.74 -6.49 -14.59
N VAL A 112 -10.60 -6.52 -15.28
CA VAL A 112 -10.50 -6.14 -16.70
C VAL A 112 -11.40 -7.03 -17.57
N LEU A 113 -11.43 -8.33 -17.33
CA LEU A 113 -12.30 -9.27 -18.05
C LEU A 113 -13.80 -8.94 -17.85
N PHE A 114 -14.22 -8.67 -16.61
CA PHE A 114 -15.61 -8.28 -16.33
C PHE A 114 -16.00 -6.97 -17.00
N LEU A 115 -15.15 -5.95 -16.93
CA LEU A 115 -15.39 -4.65 -17.57
C LEU A 115 -15.47 -4.77 -19.10
N LYS A 116 -14.65 -5.63 -19.72
CA LYS A 116 -14.73 -5.92 -21.16
C LYS A 116 -16.03 -6.60 -21.55
N LYS A 117 -16.53 -7.55 -20.75
CA LYS A 117 -17.80 -8.25 -21.00
C LYS A 117 -19.02 -7.31 -20.90
N ARG A 118 -18.98 -6.31 -20.01
CA ARG A 118 -20.08 -5.35 -19.83
C ARG A 118 -20.18 -4.29 -20.93
N ARG A 119 -19.15 -4.09 -21.76
CA ARG A 119 -19.27 -3.24 -22.95
C ARG A 119 -19.77 -4.10 -24.11
N PRO A 120 -21.03 -3.94 -24.58
CA PRO A 120 -21.40 -4.51 -25.86
C PRO A 120 -20.48 -3.90 -26.92
N LYS A 121 -20.02 -4.71 -27.89
CA LYS A 121 -19.45 -4.16 -29.12
C LYS A 121 -20.45 -3.12 -29.64
N ALA A 122 -20.01 -1.88 -29.81
CA ALA A 122 -20.80 -0.86 -30.49
C ALA A 122 -21.23 -1.46 -31.84
N THR A 123 -22.53 -1.71 -31.97
CA THR A 123 -23.18 -2.10 -33.22
C THR A 123 -23.14 -0.95 -34.20
#